data_AF-A0A6P6QYZ4-F1
#
_entry.id   AF-A0A6P6QYZ4-F1
#
_cell.length_a   1.000
_cell.length_b   1.000
_cell.length_c   1.000
_cell.angle_alpha   90.00
_cell.angle_beta   90.00
_cell.angle_gamma   90.00
#
_symmetry.space_group_name_H-M   'P 1'
#
loop_
_entity.id
_entity.type
_entity.pdbx_description
1 polymer ?
#
loop_
_entity_poly.entity_id
_entity_poly.type
_entity_poly.pdbx_seq_one_letter_code
_entity_poly.pdbx_strand_id
1 'polypeptide(L)'
;MDALLIFIENVFPNPITSKLAIEGLNSLGVETIDDLQFLKDDDLGGFLRPIEARKLIAQIPNIASTLQNTANDLSAEYNSDASGSPAPGCSVSPSSSSSGRRDSSCETSFYDHDWHYSFDVPWQKMPASFMGNLHNGERPSCSERRQLVRIVASEILEVSKCPEKKHVSEIARQMVIAYPKSFRDEINSQVVGSGYDSLLKQLVCRIDNLKRAKAISIPLCGTLEVSTKK
;
A
#
# COMPACT_ATOMS: atom_id res chain seq x y z
N MET A 1 -13.41 -25.85 -18.74
CA MET A 1 -12.56 -24.64 -18.72
C MET A 1 -11.57 -24.80 -17.58
N ASP A 2 -10.41 -24.18 -17.70
CA ASP A 2 -9.39 -24.23 -16.65
C ASP A 2 -9.87 -23.44 -15.43
N ALA A 3 -9.84 -24.06 -14.26
CA ALA A 3 -10.35 -23.47 -13.03
C ALA A 3 -9.49 -22.27 -12.60
N LEU A 4 -8.16 -22.35 -12.79
CA LEU A 4 -7.25 -21.27 -12.43
C LEU A 4 -7.53 -20.02 -13.26
N LEU A 5 -7.82 -20.15 -14.56
CA LEU A 5 -8.21 -19.02 -15.40
C LEU A 5 -9.47 -18.32 -14.88
N ILE A 6 -10.52 -19.08 -14.54
CA ILE A 6 -11.77 -18.53 -14.00
C ILE A 6 -11.53 -17.79 -12.67
N PHE A 7 -10.72 -18.38 -11.78
CA PHE A 7 -10.35 -17.73 -10.51
C PHE A 7 -9.61 -16.41 -10.75
N ILE A 8 -8.61 -16.39 -11.64
CA ILE A 8 -7.80 -15.20 -11.92
C ILE A 8 -8.63 -14.10 -12.61
N GLU A 9 -9.57 -14.43 -13.50
CA GLU A 9 -10.49 -13.45 -14.11
C GLU A 9 -11.47 -12.86 -13.08
N ASN A 10 -11.98 -13.66 -12.12
CA ASN A 10 -12.80 -13.16 -11.01
C ASN A 10 -12.01 -12.22 -10.07
N VAL A 11 -10.73 -12.52 -9.80
CA VAL A 11 -9.85 -11.67 -8.98
C VAL A 11 -9.48 -10.36 -9.72
N PHE A 12 -9.32 -10.44 -11.05
CA PHE A 12 -8.90 -9.32 -11.91
C PHE A 12 -9.83 -9.13 -13.14
N PRO A 13 -10.92 -8.35 -13.00
CA PRO A 13 -11.82 -8.01 -14.12
C PRO A 13 -11.20 -7.18 -15.28
N ASN A 14 -9.88 -7.01 -15.32
CA ASN A 14 -9.16 -6.35 -16.40
C ASN A 14 -8.38 -7.41 -17.20
N PRO A 15 -8.70 -7.64 -18.49
CA PRO A 15 -8.09 -8.71 -19.29
C PRO A 15 -6.59 -8.55 -19.52
N ILE A 16 -6.03 -7.34 -19.33
CA ILE A 16 -4.59 -7.10 -19.39
C ILE A 16 -3.93 -7.57 -18.09
N THR A 17 -4.53 -7.28 -16.93
CA THR A 17 -4.04 -7.73 -15.63
C THR A 17 -4.18 -9.24 -15.46
N SER A 18 -5.32 -9.84 -15.85
CA SER A 18 -5.52 -11.29 -15.72
C SER A 18 -4.52 -12.07 -16.59
N LYS A 19 -4.30 -11.67 -17.85
CA LYS A 19 -3.28 -12.29 -18.71
C LYS A 19 -1.88 -12.19 -18.10
N LEU A 20 -1.49 -11.02 -17.61
CA LEU A 20 -0.17 -10.81 -16.99
C LEU A 20 -0.01 -11.62 -15.69
N ALA A 21 -1.09 -11.81 -14.92
CA ALA A 21 -1.11 -12.69 -13.77
C ALA A 21 -0.85 -14.15 -14.18
N ILE A 22 -1.59 -14.67 -15.18
CA ILE A 22 -1.44 -16.05 -15.68
C ILE A 22 -0.01 -16.30 -16.19
N GLU A 23 0.53 -15.40 -17.01
CA GLU A 23 1.86 -15.54 -17.62
C GLU A 23 2.97 -15.56 -16.55
N GLY A 24 2.84 -14.75 -15.49
CA GLY A 24 3.77 -14.75 -14.36
C GLY A 24 3.59 -15.94 -13.40
N LEU A 25 2.36 -16.38 -13.15
CA LEU A 25 2.06 -17.57 -12.32
C LEU A 25 2.61 -18.85 -12.97
N ASN A 26 2.39 -19.03 -14.27
CA ASN A 26 3.00 -20.12 -15.04
C ASN A 26 4.54 -20.05 -14.99
N SER A 27 5.12 -18.84 -14.99
CA SER A 27 6.57 -18.64 -14.85
C SER A 27 7.12 -18.97 -13.45
N LEU A 28 6.26 -19.06 -12.44
CA LEU A 28 6.57 -19.56 -11.09
C LEU A 28 6.32 -21.08 -10.94
N GLY A 29 5.78 -21.75 -11.96
CA GLY A 29 5.41 -23.17 -11.90
C GLY A 29 4.07 -23.46 -11.23
N VAL A 30 3.17 -22.46 -11.16
CA VAL A 30 1.78 -22.65 -10.69
C VAL A 30 0.96 -23.23 -11.83
N GLU A 31 0.54 -24.49 -11.71
CA GLU A 31 -0.28 -25.18 -12.73
C GLU A 31 -1.75 -25.35 -12.30
N THR A 32 -2.03 -25.29 -10.98
CA THR A 32 -3.36 -25.52 -10.41
C THR A 32 -3.79 -24.43 -9.42
N ILE A 33 -5.08 -24.40 -9.07
CA ILE A 33 -5.60 -23.55 -8.00
C ILE A 33 -4.92 -23.88 -6.65
N ASP A 34 -4.65 -25.16 -6.37
CA ASP A 34 -4.09 -25.58 -5.09
C ASP A 34 -2.63 -25.10 -4.90
N ASP A 35 -1.88 -24.93 -5.99
CA ASP A 35 -0.52 -24.38 -5.96
C ASP A 35 -0.48 -22.92 -5.48
N LEU A 36 -1.59 -22.17 -5.64
CA LEU A 36 -1.68 -20.79 -5.21
C LEU A 36 -1.41 -20.63 -3.71
N GLN A 37 -1.73 -21.65 -2.88
CA GLN A 37 -1.56 -21.59 -1.42
C GLN A 37 -0.10 -21.41 -0.95
N PHE A 38 0.88 -21.68 -1.83
CA PHE A 38 2.30 -21.57 -1.50
C PHE A 38 2.91 -20.18 -1.83
N LEU A 39 2.17 -19.34 -2.57
CA LEU A 39 2.60 -18.01 -3.03
C LEU A 39 2.67 -16.98 -1.90
N LYS A 40 3.64 -16.07 -1.98
CA LYS A 40 3.82 -14.93 -1.06
C LYS A 40 3.82 -13.60 -1.82
N ASP A 41 3.67 -12.51 -1.07
CA ASP A 41 3.66 -11.13 -1.59
C ASP A 41 4.91 -10.83 -2.44
N ASP A 42 6.07 -11.40 -2.07
CA ASP A 42 7.36 -11.21 -2.75
C ASP A 42 7.42 -11.88 -4.14
N ASP A 43 6.86 -13.10 -4.28
CA ASP A 43 6.93 -13.90 -5.51
C ASP A 43 6.17 -13.22 -6.67
N LEU A 44 5.06 -12.55 -6.33
CA LEU A 44 4.18 -11.84 -7.27
C LEU A 44 4.73 -10.46 -7.68
N GLY A 45 5.71 -9.92 -6.95
CA GLY A 45 6.22 -8.56 -7.13
C GLY A 45 6.96 -8.30 -8.46
N GLY A 46 7.30 -9.36 -9.19
CA GLY A 46 7.94 -9.26 -10.51
C GLY A 46 7.00 -8.91 -11.66
N PHE A 47 5.69 -9.17 -11.53
CA PHE A 47 4.71 -9.03 -12.62
C PHE A 47 3.36 -8.43 -12.21
N LEU A 48 2.96 -8.52 -10.94
CA LEU A 48 1.79 -7.82 -10.40
C LEU A 48 2.20 -6.59 -9.60
N ARG A 49 1.36 -5.55 -9.60
CA ARG A 49 1.56 -4.41 -8.69
C ARG A 49 1.27 -4.87 -7.25
N PRO A 50 1.89 -4.29 -6.20
CA PRO A 50 1.71 -4.73 -4.80
C PRO A 50 0.28 -4.64 -4.21
N ILE A 51 -0.69 -4.12 -4.96
CA ILE A 51 -2.13 -4.19 -4.60
C ILE A 51 -2.81 -5.35 -5.33
N GLU A 52 -2.38 -5.69 -6.55
CA GLU A 52 -2.88 -6.83 -7.29
C GLU A 52 -2.39 -8.15 -6.67
N ALA A 53 -1.10 -8.22 -6.32
CA ALA A 53 -0.53 -9.34 -5.55
C ALA A 53 -1.34 -9.66 -4.28
N ARG A 54 -1.59 -8.64 -3.44
CA ARG A 54 -2.40 -8.77 -2.22
C ARG A 54 -3.85 -9.12 -2.48
N LYS A 55 -4.46 -8.63 -3.57
CA LYS A 55 -5.82 -9.02 -3.96
C LYS A 55 -5.91 -10.48 -4.37
N LEU A 56 -4.86 -11.04 -4.99
CA LEU A 56 -4.78 -12.47 -5.28
C LEU A 56 -4.64 -13.26 -3.98
N ILE A 57 -3.66 -12.89 -3.14
CA ILE A 57 -3.36 -13.60 -1.89
C ILE A 57 -4.54 -13.56 -0.90
N ALA A 58 -5.25 -12.43 -0.80
CA ALA A 58 -6.45 -12.31 0.04
C ALA A 58 -7.64 -13.14 -0.44
N GLN A 59 -7.61 -13.71 -1.65
CA GLN A 59 -8.66 -14.60 -2.18
C GLN A 59 -8.25 -16.08 -2.14
N ILE A 60 -6.98 -16.41 -1.86
CA ILE A 60 -6.54 -17.80 -1.62
C ILE A 60 -7.38 -18.49 -0.53
N PRO A 61 -7.70 -17.87 0.63
CA PRO A 61 -8.56 -18.51 1.63
C PRO A 61 -9.98 -18.84 1.14
N ASN A 62 -10.48 -18.14 0.11
CA ASN A 62 -11.80 -18.37 -0.48
C ASN A 62 -11.81 -19.45 -1.58
N ILE A 63 -10.67 -20.08 -1.89
CA ILE A 63 -10.56 -21.20 -2.85
C ILE A 63 -11.57 -22.31 -2.48
N ALA A 64 -11.63 -22.70 -1.21
CA ALA A 64 -12.54 -23.74 -0.72
C ALA A 64 -14.04 -23.40 -0.94
N SER A 65 -14.41 -22.12 -0.96
CA SER A 65 -15.79 -21.67 -1.25
C SER A 65 -16.09 -21.48 -2.74
N THR A 66 -15.06 -21.37 -3.58
CA THR A 66 -15.22 -21.02 -5.00
C THR A 66 -15.73 -22.20 -5.85
N LEU A 67 -15.55 -23.44 -5.38
CA LEU A 67 -16.00 -24.65 -6.08
C LEU A 67 -17.53 -24.91 -6.04
N GLN A 68 -18.33 -24.13 -5.30
CA GLN A 68 -19.78 -24.40 -5.15
C GLN A 68 -20.72 -23.45 -5.93
N ASN A 69 -20.27 -22.27 -6.36
CA ASN A 69 -21.19 -21.21 -6.80
C ASN A 69 -21.25 -21.01 -8.32
N THR A 70 -21.79 -21.99 -9.04
CA THR A 70 -22.25 -21.84 -10.43
C THR A 70 -23.71 -22.24 -10.63
N ALA A 71 -24.60 -21.85 -9.70
CA ALA A 71 -26.05 -21.80 -9.92
C ALA A 71 -26.76 -20.84 -8.94
N ASN A 72 -27.49 -19.87 -9.51
CA ASN A 72 -28.76 -19.27 -9.07
C ASN A 72 -29.07 -19.03 -7.58
N ASP A 73 -29.20 -17.73 -7.27
CA ASP A 73 -30.28 -17.02 -6.54
C ASP A 73 -31.49 -17.80 -5.91
N LEU A 74 -32.08 -17.15 -4.89
CA LEU A 74 -33.37 -17.40 -4.21
C LEU A 74 -33.45 -18.44 -3.06
N SER A 75 -33.29 -17.90 -1.83
CA SER A 75 -34.23 -18.01 -0.69
C SER A 75 -34.27 -19.24 0.26
N ALA A 76 -34.87 -18.98 1.44
CA ALA A 76 -35.36 -19.89 2.50
C ALA A 76 -34.38 -20.41 3.58
N GLU A 77 -34.94 -20.61 4.78
CA GLU A 77 -34.30 -21.11 6.00
C GLU A 77 -34.36 -22.65 6.09
N TYR A 78 -33.39 -23.30 6.75
CA TYR A 78 -33.64 -24.23 7.87
C TYR A 78 -32.34 -24.62 8.63
N ASN A 79 -32.47 -25.48 9.66
CA ASN A 79 -31.52 -25.67 10.77
C ASN A 79 -30.55 -26.88 10.65
N SER A 80 -29.59 -26.92 11.60
CA SER A 80 -28.86 -28.09 12.12
C SER A 80 -27.56 -28.50 11.38
N ASP A 81 -26.56 -29.17 11.99
CA ASP A 81 -26.03 -29.23 13.38
C ASP A 81 -24.67 -30.02 13.34
N ALA A 82 -23.98 -30.14 14.48
CA ALA A 82 -23.02 -31.21 14.84
C ALA A 82 -21.59 -31.23 14.21
N SER A 83 -20.66 -30.60 14.95
CA SER A 83 -19.47 -31.23 15.57
C SER A 83 -18.44 -32.04 14.75
N GLY A 84 -17.15 -31.70 14.86
CA GLY A 84 -16.03 -32.56 14.40
C GLY A 84 -14.62 -31.95 14.44
N SER A 85 -13.91 -32.08 15.57
CA SER A 85 -12.42 -31.95 15.69
C SER A 85 -11.77 -33.36 15.67
N PRO A 86 -10.43 -33.55 15.49
CA PRO A 86 -9.31 -32.63 15.82
C PRO A 86 -8.11 -32.62 14.82
N ALA A 87 -6.98 -32.01 15.25
CA ALA A 87 -5.63 -32.01 14.63
C ALA A 87 -4.82 -33.30 15.02
N PRO A 88 -3.45 -33.44 15.05
CA PRO A 88 -2.32 -32.47 14.92
C PRO A 88 -1.03 -32.96 14.16
N GLY A 89 0.07 -32.20 14.25
CA GLY A 89 1.48 -32.61 13.92
C GLY A 89 2.19 -31.63 12.97
N CYS A 90 3.33 -30.95 13.26
CA CYS A 90 4.65 -31.33 13.80
C CYS A 90 5.52 -32.17 12.83
N SER A 91 6.81 -31.89 12.57
CA SER A 91 7.71 -30.78 13.00
C SER A 91 9.12 -30.86 12.33
N VAL A 92 9.87 -29.74 12.35
CA VAL A 92 11.35 -29.55 12.21
C VAL A 92 12.14 -29.96 10.92
N SER A 93 12.78 -28.94 10.31
CA SER A 93 14.23 -28.72 10.05
C SER A 93 15.19 -29.88 9.63
N PRO A 94 16.32 -29.60 8.92
CA PRO A 94 17.10 -28.34 8.78
C PRO A 94 17.04 -27.75 7.33
N SER A 95 17.98 -27.04 6.65
CA SER A 95 19.45 -26.86 6.75
C SER A 95 19.99 -25.55 6.13
N SER A 96 21.31 -25.34 6.23
CA SER A 96 22.16 -24.28 5.65
C SER A 96 22.35 -24.39 4.11
N SER A 97 22.89 -23.41 3.34
CA SER A 97 23.88 -22.36 3.71
C SER A 97 23.92 -21.10 2.80
N SER A 98 23.98 -19.92 3.43
CA SER A 98 24.73 -18.69 3.07
C SER A 98 24.89 -18.19 1.61
N SER A 99 24.51 -16.92 1.38
CA SER A 99 25.36 -15.93 0.66
C SER A 99 24.99 -14.48 1.03
N GLY A 100 26.01 -13.63 1.15
CA GLY A 100 25.99 -12.39 1.95
C GLY A 100 24.99 -11.30 1.57
N ARG A 101 24.25 -10.83 2.57
CA ARG A 101 23.59 -9.51 2.57
C ARG A 101 24.63 -8.39 2.76
N ARG A 102 24.38 -7.22 2.17
CA ARG A 102 24.97 -5.95 2.60
C ARG A 102 23.87 -5.11 3.23
N ASP A 103 23.77 -5.17 4.56
CA ASP A 103 22.84 -4.34 5.30
C ASP A 103 23.28 -2.88 5.32
N SER A 104 22.29 -2.00 5.15
CA SER A 104 22.36 -0.58 5.55
C SER A 104 21.24 -0.37 6.57
N SER A 105 21.49 -0.86 7.78
CA SER A 105 20.50 -0.95 8.86
C SER A 105 20.04 0.43 9.33
N CYS A 106 18.88 0.87 8.87
CA CYS A 106 18.05 1.77 9.65
C CYS A 106 17.39 0.97 10.78
N GLU A 107 17.73 1.26 12.02
CA GLU A 107 17.15 0.61 13.21
C GLU A 107 15.69 1.06 13.41
N THR A 108 14.76 0.41 12.71
CA THR A 108 13.33 0.53 12.98
C THR A 108 12.97 -0.41 14.14
N SER A 109 12.71 0.16 15.31
CA SER A 109 12.20 -0.58 16.46
C SER A 109 10.86 -1.27 16.13
N PHE A 110 10.63 -2.44 16.71
CA PHE A 110 9.46 -3.30 16.48
C PHE A 110 8.15 -2.75 17.11
N TYR A 111 7.94 -1.43 17.08
CA TYR A 111 6.80 -0.72 17.66
C TYR A 111 6.22 0.41 16.76
N ASP A 112 6.70 0.57 15.52
CA ASP A 112 6.25 1.64 14.59
C ASP A 112 5.32 1.12 13.48
N HIS A 113 4.06 0.78 13.81
CA HIS A 113 3.06 0.37 12.81
C HIS A 113 1.82 1.27 12.75
N ASP A 114 1.22 1.65 13.88
CA ASP A 114 -0.12 2.29 13.91
C ASP A 114 -0.15 3.79 14.28
N TRP A 115 1.02 4.45 14.43
CA TRP A 115 1.12 5.88 14.75
C TRP A 115 0.30 6.79 13.83
N HIS A 116 0.12 6.35 12.59
CA HIS A 116 -0.54 7.08 11.52
C HIS A 116 -2.05 7.24 11.70
N TYR A 117 -2.69 6.40 12.53
CA TYR A 117 -4.07 6.61 12.98
C TYR A 117 -4.18 7.73 14.04
N SER A 118 -3.14 7.92 14.84
CA SER A 118 -3.04 8.93 15.90
C SER A 118 -2.26 10.19 15.47
N PHE A 119 -2.09 10.41 14.16
CA PHE A 119 -1.37 11.57 13.65
C PHE A 119 -2.27 12.81 13.60
N ASP A 120 -2.06 13.74 14.54
CA ASP A 120 -2.71 15.05 14.51
C ASP A 120 -2.23 15.87 13.30
N VAL A 121 -3.13 16.04 12.32
CA VAL A 121 -2.85 16.89 11.16
C VAL A 121 -2.60 18.34 11.64
N PRO A 122 -1.50 19.00 11.23
CA PRO A 122 -1.03 20.28 11.77
C PRO A 122 -1.83 21.49 11.29
N TRP A 123 -3.15 21.50 11.47
CA TRP A 123 -4.03 22.62 11.07
C TRP A 123 -3.61 23.95 11.70
N GLN A 124 -3.10 23.92 12.93
CA GLN A 124 -2.58 25.09 13.66
C GLN A 124 -1.31 25.71 13.05
N LYS A 125 -0.62 24.99 12.15
CA LYS A 125 0.55 25.51 11.39
C LYS A 125 0.14 26.15 10.04
N MET A 126 -1.15 26.18 9.72
CA MET A 126 -1.67 26.80 8.49
C MET A 126 -2.01 28.29 8.69
N PRO A 127 -1.98 29.12 7.62
CA PRO A 127 -2.47 30.49 7.70
C PRO A 127 -3.96 30.56 8.09
N ALA A 128 -4.34 31.54 8.91
CA ALA A 128 -5.72 31.71 9.36
C ALA A 128 -6.72 31.91 8.21
N SER A 129 -6.31 32.58 7.12
CA SER A 129 -7.13 32.73 5.91
C SER A 129 -7.43 31.38 5.24
N PHE A 130 -6.43 30.51 5.11
CA PHE A 130 -6.60 29.16 4.57
C PHE A 130 -7.54 28.31 5.44
N MET A 131 -7.42 28.40 6.77
CA MET A 131 -8.36 27.72 7.67
C MET A 131 -9.78 28.27 7.55
N GLY A 132 -9.96 29.59 7.38
CA GLY A 132 -11.26 30.19 7.06
C GLY A 132 -11.88 29.60 5.79
N ASN A 133 -11.11 29.52 4.71
CA ASN A 133 -11.55 28.91 3.44
C ASN A 133 -11.97 27.44 3.65
N LEU A 134 -11.22 26.66 4.45
CA LEU A 134 -11.58 25.29 4.79
C LEU A 134 -12.87 25.19 5.62
N HIS A 135 -13.08 26.05 6.62
CA HIS A 135 -14.30 26.06 7.43
C HIS A 135 -15.55 26.49 6.63
N ASN A 136 -15.38 27.39 5.65
CA ASN A 136 -16.43 27.74 4.68
C ASN A 136 -16.74 26.59 3.69
N GLY A 137 -15.88 25.58 3.60
CA GLY A 137 -15.97 24.49 2.62
C GLY A 137 -15.49 24.89 1.22
N GLU A 138 -14.78 26.00 1.09
CA GLU A 138 -14.23 26.50 -0.18
C GLU A 138 -13.04 25.68 -0.64
N ARG A 139 -12.82 25.60 -1.96
CA ARG A 139 -11.68 24.89 -2.56
C ARG A 139 -10.40 25.71 -2.44
N PRO A 140 -9.35 25.26 -1.72
CA PRO A 140 -8.11 26.00 -1.62
C PRO A 140 -7.40 26.10 -2.97
N SER A 141 -6.73 27.21 -3.23
CA SER A 141 -5.99 27.42 -4.48
C SER A 141 -4.85 26.40 -4.64
N CYS A 142 -4.38 26.26 -5.89
CA CYS A 142 -3.21 25.43 -6.20
C CYS A 142 -1.95 25.86 -5.42
N SER A 143 -1.85 27.10 -4.94
CA SER A 143 -0.71 27.52 -4.11
C SER A 143 -0.88 27.11 -2.65
N GLU A 144 -2.06 27.33 -2.08
CA GLU A 144 -2.40 26.91 -0.71
C GLU A 144 -2.32 25.40 -0.54
N ARG A 145 -2.91 24.62 -1.47
CA ARG A 145 -2.86 23.15 -1.43
C ARG A 145 -1.42 22.63 -1.47
N ARG A 146 -0.50 23.29 -2.20
CA ARG A 146 0.95 22.99 -2.16
C ARG A 146 1.60 23.36 -0.82
N GLN A 147 1.17 24.44 -0.16
CA GLN A 147 1.72 24.85 1.12
C GLN A 147 1.27 23.94 2.27
N LEU A 148 0.00 23.56 2.30
CA LEU A 148 -0.56 22.48 3.12
C LEU A 148 0.29 21.20 2.99
N VAL A 149 0.45 20.70 1.75
CA VAL A 149 1.23 19.49 1.45
C VAL A 149 2.68 19.61 1.90
N ARG A 150 3.31 20.78 1.80
CA ARG A 150 4.68 21.01 2.31
C ARG A 150 4.76 20.89 3.83
N ILE A 151 3.81 21.46 4.56
CA ILE A 151 3.79 21.45 6.04
C ILE A 151 3.52 20.03 6.53
N VAL A 152 2.42 19.40 6.08
CA VAL A 152 2.03 18.04 6.50
C VAL A 152 3.14 17.02 6.18
N ALA A 153 3.76 17.09 5.00
CA ALA A 153 4.87 16.20 4.64
C ALA A 153 6.16 16.45 5.45
N SER A 154 6.35 17.61 6.07
CA SER A 154 7.44 17.84 7.02
C SER A 154 7.12 17.17 8.35
N GLU A 155 5.95 17.42 8.95
CA GLU A 155 5.56 16.81 10.23
C GLU A 155 5.58 15.28 10.18
N ILE A 156 5.09 14.68 9.09
CA ILE A 156 5.17 13.24 8.82
C ILE A 156 6.62 12.71 8.93
N LEU A 157 7.60 13.49 8.46
CA LEU A 157 9.02 13.13 8.45
C LEU A 157 9.76 13.44 9.76
N GLU A 158 9.16 14.23 10.66
CA GLU A 158 9.61 14.39 12.03
C GLU A 158 9.10 13.24 12.93
N VAL A 159 7.87 12.76 12.70
CA VAL A 159 7.30 11.60 13.40
C VAL A 159 7.96 10.29 12.96
N SER A 160 8.02 10.01 11.65
CA SER A 160 8.66 8.80 11.12
C SER A 160 9.61 9.16 9.97
N LYS A 161 10.90 8.84 10.12
CA LYS A 161 11.95 9.16 9.13
C LYS A 161 11.77 8.41 7.80
N CYS A 162 11.09 7.27 7.82
CA CYS A 162 10.85 6.38 6.69
C CYS A 162 9.36 6.01 6.57
N PRO A 163 8.46 6.98 6.32
CA PRO A 163 7.03 6.72 6.30
C PRO A 163 6.67 5.88 5.06
N GLU A 164 5.92 4.81 5.27
CA GLU A 164 5.35 3.99 4.20
C GLU A 164 4.13 4.68 3.56
N LYS A 165 3.78 4.26 2.34
CA LYS A 165 2.56 4.73 1.66
C LYS A 165 1.31 4.55 2.52
N LYS A 166 1.22 3.47 3.32
CA LYS A 166 0.06 3.17 4.19
C LYS A 166 -0.18 4.29 5.22
N HIS A 167 0.90 4.79 5.84
CA HIS A 167 0.86 5.90 6.79
C HIS A 167 0.34 7.18 6.12
N VAL A 168 0.89 7.50 4.94
CA VAL A 168 0.52 8.71 4.18
C VAL A 168 -0.91 8.63 3.63
N SER A 169 -1.41 7.43 3.27
CA SER A 169 -2.80 7.25 2.83
C SER A 169 -3.82 7.50 3.92
N GLU A 170 -3.60 7.01 5.14
CA GLU A 170 -4.53 7.28 6.24
C GLU A 170 -4.59 8.77 6.58
N ILE A 171 -3.44 9.43 6.65
CA ILE A 171 -3.38 10.87 6.92
C ILE A 171 -4.11 11.65 5.81
N ALA A 172 -3.93 11.27 4.53
CA ALA A 172 -4.69 11.85 3.42
C ALA A 172 -6.21 11.59 3.53
N ARG A 173 -6.63 10.41 4.03
CA ARG A 173 -8.02 10.07 4.29
C ARG A 173 -8.61 10.95 5.39
N GLN A 174 -7.91 11.12 6.51
CA GLN A 174 -8.33 11.98 7.63
C GLN A 174 -8.47 13.44 7.20
N MET A 175 -7.53 13.97 6.41
CA MET A 175 -7.60 15.33 5.86
C MET A 175 -8.85 15.55 4.99
N VAL A 176 -9.21 14.58 4.15
CA VAL A 176 -10.42 14.64 3.31
C VAL A 176 -11.69 14.49 4.15
N ILE A 177 -11.70 13.65 5.18
CA ILE A 177 -12.84 13.50 6.09
C ILE A 177 -13.09 14.77 6.93
N ALA A 178 -12.03 15.49 7.32
CA ALA A 178 -12.15 16.75 8.04
C ALA A 178 -12.77 17.88 7.19
N TYR A 179 -12.39 17.99 5.90
CA TYR A 179 -12.87 19.06 5.02
C TYR A 179 -13.27 18.54 3.62
N PRO A 180 -14.34 17.71 3.53
CA PRO A 180 -14.67 16.99 2.29
C PRO A 180 -15.13 17.92 1.16
N LYS A 181 -15.75 19.06 1.49
CA LYS A 181 -16.13 20.09 0.50
C LYS A 181 -14.89 20.72 -0.16
N SER A 182 -13.93 21.13 0.66
CA SER A 182 -12.71 21.82 0.22
C SER A 182 -11.72 20.94 -0.55
N PHE A 183 -11.64 19.64 -0.20
CA PHE A 183 -10.67 18.74 -0.83
C PHE A 183 -11.16 18.07 -2.11
N ARG A 184 -12.46 17.74 -2.23
CA ARG A 184 -13.04 17.05 -3.39
C ARG A 184 -12.57 17.61 -4.72
N ASP A 185 -12.36 16.77 -5.72
CA ASP A 185 -11.93 17.25 -7.03
C ASP A 185 -13.14 17.47 -7.93
N GLU A 186 -13.17 18.66 -8.54
CA GLU A 186 -14.25 19.16 -9.37
C GLU A 186 -13.67 19.69 -10.68
N ILE A 187 -14.33 19.39 -11.79
CA ILE A 187 -13.98 19.84 -13.15
C ILE A 187 -15.28 20.36 -13.77
N ASN A 188 -15.28 21.60 -14.28
CA ASN A 188 -16.46 22.24 -14.87
C ASN A 188 -17.70 22.19 -13.94
N SER A 189 -17.50 22.41 -12.64
CA SER A 189 -18.50 22.30 -11.57
C SER A 189 -19.12 20.91 -11.37
N GLN A 190 -18.64 19.87 -12.06
CA GLN A 190 -18.98 18.47 -11.80
C GLN A 190 -17.95 17.85 -10.85
N VAL A 191 -18.43 17.09 -9.86
CA VAL A 191 -17.58 16.35 -8.92
C VAL A 191 -17.01 15.12 -9.62
N VAL A 192 -15.69 15.02 -9.70
CA VAL A 192 -14.97 13.91 -10.35
C VAL A 192 -14.25 13.00 -9.37
N GLY A 193 -14.11 13.40 -8.10
CA GLY A 193 -13.53 12.55 -7.06
C GLY A 193 -13.58 13.17 -5.66
N SER A 194 -13.24 12.36 -4.64
CA SER A 194 -13.21 12.78 -3.23
C SER A 194 -12.03 13.69 -2.85
N GLY A 195 -11.08 13.92 -3.76
CA GLY A 195 -9.84 14.66 -3.47
C GLY A 195 -8.75 13.81 -2.82
N TYR A 196 -9.08 12.59 -2.38
CA TYR A 196 -8.18 11.67 -1.70
C TYR A 196 -6.96 11.31 -2.54
N ASP A 197 -7.14 10.75 -3.75
CA ASP A 197 -6.03 10.29 -4.59
C ASP A 197 -5.11 11.43 -5.04
N SER A 198 -5.68 12.63 -5.29
CA SER A 198 -4.89 13.79 -5.69
C SER A 198 -4.10 14.39 -4.53
N LEU A 199 -4.65 14.38 -3.30
CA LEU A 199 -3.95 14.80 -2.09
C LEU A 199 -2.87 13.79 -1.68
N LEU A 200 -3.20 12.50 -1.67
CA LEU A 200 -2.27 11.40 -1.39
C LEU A 200 -1.08 11.40 -2.35
N LYS A 201 -1.33 11.55 -3.65
CA LYS A 201 -0.26 11.66 -4.67
C LYS A 201 0.65 12.86 -4.40
N GLN A 202 0.08 14.01 -4.01
CA GLN A 202 0.86 15.21 -3.69
C GLN A 202 1.73 15.01 -2.43
N LEU A 203 1.20 14.39 -1.37
CA LEU A 203 1.94 14.07 -0.15
C LEU A 203 3.08 13.09 -0.41
N VAL A 204 2.82 11.96 -1.07
CA VAL A 204 3.86 10.96 -1.41
C VAL A 204 4.96 11.59 -2.27
N CYS A 205 4.61 12.28 -3.36
CA CYS A 205 5.62 12.93 -4.20
C CYS A 205 6.42 14.02 -3.44
N ARG A 206 5.83 14.71 -2.45
CA ARG A 206 6.56 15.67 -1.61
C ARG A 206 7.54 14.96 -0.66
N ILE A 207 7.11 13.87 -0.03
CA ILE A 207 7.94 13.04 0.87
C ILE A 207 9.12 12.43 0.09
N ASP A 208 8.89 11.85 -1.08
CA ASP A 208 9.95 11.28 -1.93
C ASP A 208 10.95 12.33 -2.40
N ASN A 209 10.49 13.56 -2.68
CA ASN A 209 11.36 14.68 -3.03
C ASN A 209 12.18 15.17 -1.82
N LEU A 210 11.62 15.13 -0.61
CA LEU A 210 12.36 15.43 0.63
C LEU A 210 13.40 14.35 0.95
N LYS A 211 13.05 13.06 0.82
CA LYS A 211 13.97 11.93 1.02
C LYS A 211 15.13 11.98 0.01
N ARG A 212 14.85 12.26 -1.27
CA ARG A 212 15.90 12.46 -2.29
C ARG A 212 16.78 13.68 -2.04
N ALA A 213 16.21 14.81 -1.62
CA ALA A 213 17.00 15.98 -1.24
C ALA A 213 17.94 15.70 -0.04
N LYS A 214 17.44 15.01 0.99
CA LYS A 214 18.26 14.57 2.15
C LYS A 214 19.41 13.66 1.70
N ALA A 215 19.16 12.69 0.80
CA ALA A 215 20.20 11.81 0.26
C ALA A 215 21.28 12.56 -0.56
N ILE A 216 20.89 13.55 -1.37
CA ILE A 216 21.82 14.38 -2.15
C ILE A 216 22.65 15.30 -1.24
N SER A 217 22.13 15.69 -0.07
CA SER A 217 22.82 16.57 0.87
C SER A 217 23.92 15.91 1.73
N ILE A 218 24.19 14.62 1.54
CA ILE A 218 25.30 13.92 2.21
C ILE A 218 26.61 14.22 1.46
N PRO A 219 27.57 14.97 2.04
CA PRO A 219 28.82 15.28 1.36
C PRO A 219 29.71 14.03 1.27
N LEU A 220 30.13 13.67 0.06
CA LEU A 220 30.96 12.50 -0.22
C LEU A 220 32.43 12.77 0.13
N CYS A 221 32.71 12.92 1.44
CA CYS A 221 34.03 13.22 1.97
C CYS A 221 34.90 11.95 2.03
N GLY A 222 35.37 11.50 0.85
CA GLY A 222 36.40 10.46 0.73
C GLY A 222 37.78 11.10 0.62
N THR A 223 38.58 11.03 1.69
CA THR A 223 39.93 11.62 1.74
C THR A 223 40.88 10.96 0.73
N LEU A 224 41.45 11.75 -0.17
CA LEU A 224 42.55 11.34 -1.03
C LEU A 224 43.89 11.53 -0.32
N GLU A 225 44.30 10.54 0.48
CA GLU A 225 45.65 10.44 1.05
C GLU A 225 46.69 10.23 -0.07
N VAL A 226 47.33 11.31 -0.52
CA VAL A 226 48.42 11.26 -1.51
C VAL A 226 49.70 10.76 -0.81
N SER A 227 49.92 9.45 -0.84
CA SER A 227 51.12 8.82 -0.27
C SER A 227 52.34 9.02 -1.18
N THR A 228 52.93 10.22 -1.11
CA THR A 228 54.21 10.53 -1.76
C THR A 228 55.35 9.79 -1.06
N LYS A 229 55.72 8.61 -1.57
CA LYS A 229 56.96 7.93 -1.15
C LYS A 229 58.18 8.54 -1.84
N LYS A 230 59.29 8.50 -1.13
CA LYS A 230 60.54 9.22 -1.34
C LYS A 230 61.68 8.25 -1.62
#